data_AF-A0A5B7C3I9-F1
#
_entry.id   AF-A0A5B7C3I9-F1
#
_cell.length_a   1.000
_cell.length_b   1.000
_cell.length_c   1.000
_cell.angle_alpha   90.00
_cell.angle_beta   90.00
_cell.angle_gamma   90.00
#
_symmetry.space_group_name_H-M   'P 1'
#
loop_
_entity.id
_entity.type
_entity.pdbx_description
1 polymer ?
#
loop_
_entity_poly.entity_id
_entity_poly.type
_entity_poly.pdbx_seq_one_letter_code
_entity_poly.pdbx_strand_id
1 'polypeptide(L)'
;NSVLEPERKLSLAEKGGSDLEKITAHPNFFLLATMNPGGDYGKKELSPALRNRFTEIWVPPVSDLNELRSIALQRISNPELSFFVDPMLNFWEWFNQLQTGRMLTVRDLLSWVAFINVTEKSLQPELAFIHGAFLVLLDGLSLGTGILKSDAGQLRERCLSFLLEQLKV
;
A
#
# COMPACT_ATOMS: atom_id res chain seq x y z
N ASN A 1 30.66 5.18 3.58
CA ASN A 1 29.79 5.23 2.39
C ASN A 1 30.32 6.27 1.41
N SER A 2 31.38 5.93 0.67
CA SER A 2 32.24 6.90 -0.03
C SER A 2 31.51 7.76 -1.09
N VAL A 3 30.40 7.28 -1.66
CA VAL A 3 29.60 8.04 -2.64
C VAL A 3 28.75 9.14 -1.99
N LEU A 4 28.45 9.01 -0.69
CA LEU A 4 27.67 9.99 0.08
C LEU A 4 28.56 10.98 0.84
N GLU A 5 29.87 10.76 0.80
CA GLU A 5 30.84 11.71 1.36
C GLU A 5 31.06 12.87 0.38
N PRO A 6 31.57 14.04 0.85
CA PRO A 6 31.77 15.21 0.00
C PRO A 6 32.59 14.96 -1.27
N GLU A 7 33.51 13.98 -1.24
CA GLU A 7 34.34 13.61 -2.38
C GLU A 7 33.53 12.89 -3.48
N ARG A 8 32.40 12.27 -3.13
CA ARG A 8 31.50 11.52 -4.03
C ARG A 8 32.22 10.49 -4.88
N LYS A 9 33.12 9.72 -4.26
CA LYS A 9 33.96 8.72 -4.93
C LYS A 9 33.50 7.30 -4.64
N LEU A 10 33.66 6.41 -5.60
CA LEU A 10 33.53 4.98 -5.42
C LEU A 10 34.85 4.30 -5.79
N SER A 11 35.36 3.44 -4.91
CA SER A 11 36.58 2.67 -5.20
C SER A 11 36.19 1.30 -5.74
N LEU A 12 36.78 0.90 -6.87
CA LEU A 12 36.51 -0.39 -7.50
C LEU A 12 37.57 -1.41 -7.05
N ALA A 13 37.33 -2.04 -5.90
CA ALA A 13 38.28 -2.99 -5.31
C ALA A 13 38.45 -4.28 -6.13
N GLU A 14 37.43 -4.70 -6.89
CA GLU A 14 37.40 -5.99 -7.60
C GLU A 14 37.90 -5.93 -9.04
N LYS A 15 38.30 -4.76 -9.54
CA LYS A 15 38.63 -4.57 -10.96
C LYS A 15 39.95 -5.26 -11.38
N GLY A 16 40.80 -5.66 -10.42
CA GLY A 16 42.10 -6.28 -10.69
C GLY A 16 43.11 -5.30 -11.30
N GLY A 17 44.29 -5.19 -10.70
CA GLY A 17 45.33 -4.24 -11.10
C GLY A 17 46.21 -3.84 -9.92
N SER A 18 47.34 -3.18 -10.20
CA SER A 18 48.24 -2.64 -9.16
C SER A 18 47.66 -1.43 -8.43
N ASP A 19 46.74 -0.70 -9.07
CA ASP A 19 46.18 0.55 -8.56
C ASP A 19 44.68 0.44 -8.26
N LEU A 20 44.26 1.00 -7.12
CA LEU A 20 42.85 1.09 -6.74
C LEU A 20 42.15 2.16 -7.59
N GLU A 21 41.32 1.73 -8.54
CA GLU A 21 40.55 2.66 -9.37
C GLU A 21 39.49 3.39 -8.56
N LYS A 22 39.42 4.72 -8.73
CA LYS A 22 38.46 5.59 -8.07
C LYS A 22 37.62 6.31 -9.12
N ILE A 23 36.30 6.09 -9.08
CA ILE A 23 35.34 6.80 -9.91
C ILE A 23 34.77 7.96 -9.11
N THR A 24 34.69 9.14 -9.71
CA THR A 24 34.04 10.31 -9.09
C THR A 24 32.68 10.51 -9.72
N ALA A 25 31.65 10.74 -8.90
CA ALA A 25 30.30 11.02 -9.39
C ALA A 25 30.24 12.32 -10.19
N HIS A 26 29.41 12.35 -11.23
CA HIS A 26 29.14 13.54 -12.05
C HIS A 26 28.61 14.71 -11.19
N PRO A 27 28.90 16.00 -11.51
CA PRO A 27 28.37 17.16 -10.77
C PRO A 27 26.87 17.09 -10.46
N ASN A 28 26.05 16.68 -11.43
CA ASN A 28 24.59 16.55 -11.29
C ASN A 28 24.10 15.19 -10.78
N PHE A 29 25.00 14.29 -10.38
CA PHE A 29 24.57 13.03 -9.77
C PHE A 29 23.93 13.29 -8.41
N PHE A 30 22.77 12.70 -8.19
CA PHE A 30 22.08 12.71 -6.92
C PHE A 30 21.51 11.31 -6.64
N LEU A 31 21.54 10.89 -5.38
CA LEU A 31 20.99 9.62 -4.95
C LEU A 31 19.66 9.86 -4.23
N LEU A 32 18.60 9.21 -4.70
CA LEU A 32 17.37 9.04 -3.92
C LEU A 32 17.30 7.59 -3.48
N ALA A 33 16.83 7.40 -2.25
CA ALA A 33 16.56 6.10 -1.70
C ALA A 33 15.23 6.14 -0.96
N THR A 34 14.53 5.01 -0.94
CA THR A 34 13.33 4.81 -0.14
C THR A 34 13.60 3.72 0.87
N MET A 35 13.12 3.89 2.10
CA MET A 35 13.11 2.82 3.08
C MET A 35 11.68 2.62 3.58
N ASN A 36 11.34 1.37 3.85
CA ASN A 36 10.17 1.10 4.68
C ASN A 36 10.46 1.60 6.11
N PRO A 37 9.44 2.05 6.86
CA PRO A 37 9.60 2.37 8.27
C PRO A 37 10.30 1.24 9.04
N GLY A 38 11.21 1.62 9.92
CA GLY A 38 11.80 0.71 10.89
C GLY A 38 10.77 0.21 11.90
N GLY A 39 10.98 -0.97 12.47
CA GLY A 39 10.15 -1.51 13.55
C GLY A 39 9.32 -2.74 13.18
N ASP A 40 9.08 -3.02 11.90
CA ASP A 40 8.47 -4.30 11.49
C ASP A 40 9.49 -5.45 11.52
N TYR A 41 9.00 -6.66 11.74
CA TYR A 41 9.83 -7.88 11.76
C TYR A 41 10.69 -8.00 10.50
N GLY A 42 12.01 -8.10 10.68
CA GLY A 42 12.98 -8.20 9.58
C GLY A 42 13.40 -6.87 8.95
N LYS A 43 12.83 -5.73 9.36
CA LYS A 43 13.24 -4.40 8.89
C LYS A 43 14.18 -3.74 9.91
N LYS A 44 15.46 -3.66 9.56
CA LYS A 44 16.47 -2.97 10.37
C LYS A 44 16.40 -1.47 10.13
N GLU A 45 16.47 -0.69 11.20
CA GLU A 45 16.68 0.74 11.08
C GLU A 45 18.03 1.05 10.44
N LEU A 46 18.10 2.16 9.70
CA LEU A 46 19.37 2.66 9.22
C LEU A 46 20.21 3.16 10.40
N SER A 47 21.51 2.87 10.39
CA SER A 47 22.44 3.41 11.37
C SER A 47 22.38 4.95 11.39
N PRO A 48 22.51 5.60 12.56
CA PRO A 48 22.52 7.07 12.64
C PRO A 48 23.53 7.72 11.68
N ALA A 49 24.69 7.08 11.49
CA ALA A 49 25.72 7.55 10.57
C ALA A 49 25.25 7.61 9.11
N LEU A 50 24.41 6.66 8.66
CA LEU A 50 23.86 6.66 7.31
C LEU A 50 22.72 7.66 7.16
N ARG A 51 21.83 7.73 8.17
CA ARG A 51 20.72 8.69 8.23
C ARG A 51 21.21 10.13 8.11
N ASN A 52 22.28 10.47 8.83
CA ASN A 52 22.92 11.79 8.79
C ASN A 52 23.54 12.16 7.42
N ARG A 53 23.62 11.24 6.46
CA ARG A 53 24.07 11.50 5.07
C ARG A 53 22.93 11.75 4.09
N PHE A 54 21.67 11.61 4.53
CA PHE A 54 20.49 11.88 3.72
C PHE A 54 19.67 13.02 4.32
N THR A 55 18.90 13.69 3.47
CA THR A 55 17.73 14.44 3.91
C THR A 55 16.55 13.47 3.98
N GLU A 56 16.09 13.17 5.19
CA GLU A 56 14.96 12.27 5.40
C GLU A 56 13.63 13.01 5.24
N ILE A 57 12.74 12.44 4.44
CA ILE A 57 11.37 12.91 4.28
C ILE A 57 10.45 11.77 4.71
N TRP A 58 9.67 12.01 5.76
CA TRP A 58 8.64 11.08 6.18
C TRP A 58 7.38 11.30 5.36
N VAL A 59 6.90 10.24 4.72
CA VAL A 59 5.65 10.26 3.94
C VAL A 59 4.56 9.60 4.78
N PRO A 60 3.52 10.33 5.24
CA PRO A 60 2.42 9.73 5.97
C PRO A 60 1.60 8.82 5.04
N PRO A 61 0.93 7.79 5.58
CA PRO A 61 -0.04 7.02 4.80
C PRO A 61 -1.19 7.91 4.35
N VAL A 62 -1.73 7.65 3.16
CA VAL A 62 -2.94 8.32 2.67
C VAL A 62 -4.14 7.80 3.44
N SER A 63 -4.80 8.69 4.18
CA SER A 63 -6.00 8.40 4.96
C SER A 63 -7.14 9.40 4.72
N ASP A 64 -6.89 10.48 3.99
CA ASP A 64 -7.92 11.47 3.66
C ASP A 64 -8.94 10.86 2.69
N LEU A 65 -10.22 10.91 3.04
CA LEU A 65 -11.27 10.30 2.25
C LEU A 65 -11.46 10.97 0.88
N ASN A 66 -11.19 12.28 0.76
CA ASN A 66 -11.31 12.97 -0.52
C ASN A 66 -10.16 12.61 -1.47
N GLU A 67 -8.95 12.44 -0.94
CA GLU A 67 -7.81 11.92 -1.68
C GLU A 67 -8.05 10.48 -2.13
N LEU A 68 -8.53 9.61 -1.22
CA LEU A 68 -8.91 8.23 -1.55
C LEU A 68 -10.00 8.17 -2.61
N ARG A 69 -11.02 9.03 -2.52
CA ARG A 69 -12.08 9.16 -3.55
C ARG A 69 -11.49 9.54 -4.89
N SER A 70 -10.61 10.54 -4.91
CA SER A 70 -9.95 11.00 -6.15
C SER A 70 -9.12 9.89 -6.78
N ILE A 71 -8.36 9.15 -5.97
CA ILE A 71 -7.56 8.00 -6.42
C ILE A 71 -8.46 6.90 -6.99
N ALA A 72 -9.55 6.54 -6.31
CA ALA A 72 -10.47 5.50 -6.76
C ALA A 72 -11.15 5.89 -8.08
N LEU A 73 -11.70 7.09 -8.17
CA LEU A 73 -12.35 7.61 -9.38
C LEU A 73 -11.41 7.63 -10.59
N GLN A 74 -10.15 8.05 -10.40
CA GLN A 74 -9.15 8.02 -11.48
C GLN A 74 -8.76 6.62 -11.94
N ARG A 75 -9.04 5.59 -11.14
CA ARG A 75 -8.64 4.20 -11.40
C ARG A 75 -9.77 3.32 -11.90
N ILE A 76 -11.02 3.75 -11.73
CA ILE A 76 -12.18 3.10 -12.35
C ILE A 76 -12.10 3.29 -13.87
N SER A 77 -12.17 2.18 -14.61
CA SER A 77 -12.07 2.21 -16.08
C SER A 77 -13.39 2.56 -16.76
N ASN A 78 -14.51 2.15 -16.17
CA ASN A 78 -15.85 2.41 -16.66
C ASN A 78 -16.53 3.48 -15.78
N PRO A 79 -16.74 4.73 -16.28
CA PRO A 79 -17.32 5.80 -15.48
C PRO A 79 -18.69 5.47 -14.88
N GLU A 80 -19.48 4.60 -15.52
CA GLU A 80 -20.76 4.14 -15.01
C GLU A 80 -20.64 3.40 -13.68
N LEU A 81 -19.46 2.87 -13.33
CA LEU A 81 -19.21 2.19 -12.06
C LEU A 81 -18.74 3.12 -10.94
N SER A 82 -18.63 4.42 -11.20
CA SER A 82 -18.13 5.40 -10.21
C SER A 82 -18.99 5.49 -8.96
N PHE A 83 -20.27 5.10 -9.05
CA PHE A 83 -21.18 5.08 -7.90
C PHE A 83 -20.74 4.11 -6.79
N PHE A 84 -19.88 3.12 -7.10
CA PHE A 84 -19.34 2.22 -6.09
C PHE A 84 -18.28 2.88 -5.19
N VAL A 85 -17.65 3.99 -5.61
CA VAL A 85 -16.57 4.61 -4.82
C VAL A 85 -17.06 5.01 -3.44
N ASP A 86 -18.24 5.60 -3.33
CA ASP A 86 -18.78 6.05 -2.04
C ASP A 86 -19.06 4.87 -1.10
N PRO A 87 -19.76 3.80 -1.52
CA PRO A 87 -19.82 2.54 -0.77
C PRO A 87 -18.46 1.97 -0.34
N MET A 88 -17.45 1.98 -1.22
CA MET A 88 -16.11 1.49 -0.87
C MET A 88 -15.48 2.31 0.26
N LEU A 89 -15.62 3.64 0.20
CA LEU A 89 -15.03 4.55 1.18
C LEU A 89 -15.79 4.55 2.50
N ASN A 90 -17.11 4.43 2.46
CA ASN A 90 -17.93 4.24 3.66
C ASN A 90 -17.52 2.94 4.38
N PHE A 91 -17.34 1.85 3.63
CA PHE A 91 -16.85 0.59 4.18
C PHE A 91 -15.43 0.71 4.71
N TRP A 92 -14.55 1.41 3.99
CA TRP A 92 -13.19 1.66 4.42
C TRP A 92 -13.13 2.38 5.78
N GLU A 93 -13.86 3.48 5.90
CA GLU A 93 -13.90 4.29 7.13
C GLU A 93 -14.46 3.46 8.28
N TRP A 94 -15.61 2.81 8.06
CA TRP A 94 -16.25 1.95 9.05
C TRP A 94 -15.33 0.82 9.51
N PHE A 95 -14.70 0.08 8.59
CA PHE A 95 -13.86 -1.06 8.92
C PHE A 95 -12.60 -0.64 9.69
N ASN A 96 -11.96 0.46 9.28
CA ASN A 96 -10.76 0.96 9.96
C ASN A 96 -11.04 1.47 11.38
N GLN A 97 -12.25 1.97 11.65
CA GLN A 97 -12.68 2.35 13.00
C GLN A 97 -12.85 1.13 13.93
N LEU A 98 -13.03 -0.08 13.41
CA LEU A 98 -13.17 -1.29 14.23
C LEU A 98 -11.88 -1.74 14.91
N GLN A 99 -10.72 -1.22 14.49
CA GLN A 99 -9.41 -1.53 15.08
C GLN A 99 -9.13 -3.04 15.23
N THR A 100 -9.50 -3.83 14.21
CA THR A 100 -9.41 -5.30 14.21
C THR A 100 -7.97 -5.85 14.18
N GLY A 101 -6.95 -4.99 14.24
CA GLY A 101 -5.55 -5.35 13.98
C GLY A 101 -5.18 -5.40 12.48
N ARG A 102 -6.16 -5.32 11.57
CA ARG A 102 -5.98 -5.13 10.13
C ARG A 102 -6.59 -3.79 9.72
N MET A 103 -5.79 -2.92 9.13
CA MET A 103 -6.23 -1.62 8.60
C MET A 103 -6.19 -1.65 7.08
N LEU A 104 -7.28 -1.27 6.41
CA LEU A 104 -7.34 -1.06 4.97
C LEU A 104 -6.41 0.09 4.54
N THR A 105 -5.72 -0.13 3.42
CA THR A 105 -4.67 0.74 2.86
C THR A 105 -4.94 1.03 1.40
N VAL A 106 -4.28 2.04 0.81
CA VAL A 106 -4.53 2.43 -0.61
C VAL A 106 -4.38 1.24 -1.55
N ARG A 107 -3.48 0.31 -1.22
CA ARG A 107 -3.31 -0.94 -1.96
C ARG A 107 -4.59 -1.77 -2.02
N ASP A 108 -5.32 -1.86 -0.91
CA ASP A 108 -6.56 -2.59 -0.81
C ASP A 108 -7.64 -1.95 -1.69
N LEU A 109 -7.81 -0.62 -1.59
CA LEU A 109 -8.72 0.14 -2.44
C LEU A 109 -8.40 -0.06 -3.93
N LEU A 110 -7.14 0.09 -4.31
CA LEU A 110 -6.69 -0.10 -5.69
C LEU A 110 -6.87 -1.54 -6.18
N SER A 111 -6.66 -2.53 -5.32
CA SER A 111 -6.85 -3.94 -5.69
C SER A 111 -8.32 -4.27 -5.88
N TRP A 112 -9.20 -3.66 -5.08
CA TRP A 112 -10.64 -3.81 -5.21
C TRP A 112 -11.15 -3.15 -6.50
N VAL A 113 -10.72 -1.91 -6.78
CA VAL A 113 -11.01 -1.24 -8.08
C VAL A 113 -10.49 -2.06 -9.25
N ALA A 114 -9.26 -2.58 -9.17
CA ALA A 114 -8.68 -3.41 -10.23
C ALA A 114 -9.49 -4.69 -10.47
N PHE A 115 -9.98 -5.33 -9.42
CA PHE A 115 -10.84 -6.50 -9.55
C PHE A 115 -12.16 -6.16 -10.27
N ILE A 116 -12.83 -5.07 -9.88
CA ILE A 116 -14.06 -4.62 -10.52
C ILE A 116 -13.81 -4.34 -12.01
N ASN A 117 -12.75 -3.60 -12.35
CA ASN A 117 -12.41 -3.27 -13.74
C ASN A 117 -12.22 -4.51 -14.63
N VAL A 118 -11.70 -5.62 -14.08
CA VAL A 118 -11.47 -6.86 -14.84
C VAL A 118 -12.73 -7.71 -14.93
N THR A 119 -13.62 -7.64 -13.93
CA THR A 119 -14.72 -8.60 -13.79
C THR A 119 -16.10 -8.03 -14.16
N GLU A 120 -16.26 -6.72 -14.32
CA GLU A 120 -17.55 -6.06 -14.61
C GLU A 120 -18.27 -6.57 -15.87
N LYS A 121 -17.56 -7.13 -16.84
CA LYS A 121 -18.16 -7.70 -18.06
C LYS A 121 -18.61 -9.15 -17.91
N SER A 122 -18.00 -9.86 -16.96
CA SER A 122 -18.22 -11.29 -16.72
C SER A 122 -19.15 -11.54 -15.53
N LEU A 123 -19.22 -10.57 -14.61
CA LEU A 123 -20.07 -10.56 -13.42
C LEU A 123 -20.98 -9.34 -13.46
N GLN A 124 -22.15 -9.42 -12.84
CA GLN A 124 -22.95 -8.23 -12.58
C GLN A 124 -22.16 -7.23 -11.70
N PRO A 125 -22.30 -5.91 -11.91
CA PRO A 125 -21.52 -4.89 -11.19
C PRO A 125 -21.54 -5.05 -9.67
N GLU A 126 -22.69 -5.37 -9.09
CA GLU A 126 -22.89 -5.57 -7.65
C GLU A 126 -22.14 -6.81 -7.15
N LEU A 127 -22.12 -7.88 -7.95
CA LEU A 127 -21.36 -9.09 -7.63
C LEU A 127 -19.85 -8.84 -7.75
N ALA A 128 -19.41 -8.11 -8.78
CA ALA A 128 -18.01 -7.70 -8.91
C ALA A 128 -17.54 -6.87 -7.70
N PHE A 129 -18.39 -5.95 -7.23
CA PHE A 129 -18.15 -5.17 -6.02
C PHE A 129 -18.00 -6.06 -4.78
N ILE A 130 -18.96 -6.94 -4.51
CA ILE A 130 -18.91 -7.81 -3.32
C ILE A 130 -17.73 -8.79 -3.39
N HIS A 131 -17.53 -9.47 -4.52
CA HIS A 131 -16.40 -10.41 -4.67
C HIS A 131 -15.03 -9.71 -4.55
N GLY A 132 -14.91 -8.46 -4.99
CA GLY A 132 -13.71 -7.67 -4.78
C GLY A 132 -13.40 -7.44 -3.29
N ALA A 133 -14.41 -7.17 -2.46
CA ALA A 133 -14.23 -7.04 -1.01
C ALA A 133 -13.74 -8.35 -0.38
N PHE A 134 -14.28 -9.49 -0.83
CA PHE A 134 -13.85 -10.80 -0.37
C PHE A 134 -12.39 -11.08 -0.70
N LEU A 135 -12.01 -10.85 -1.96
CA LEU A 135 -10.66 -11.07 -2.45
C LEU A 135 -9.63 -10.21 -1.68
N VAL A 136 -9.96 -8.94 -1.43
CA VAL A 136 -9.01 -7.98 -0.84
C VAL A 136 -8.88 -8.12 0.67
N LEU A 137 -9.96 -8.50 1.36
CA LEU A 137 -10.03 -8.46 2.81
C LEU A 137 -10.69 -9.70 3.42
N LEU A 138 -11.93 -10.01 3.05
CA LEU A 138 -12.79 -10.86 3.87
C LEU A 138 -12.38 -12.34 3.88
N ASP A 139 -11.77 -12.84 2.81
CA ASP A 139 -11.20 -14.19 2.77
C ASP A 139 -9.91 -14.29 3.59
N GLY A 140 -9.20 -13.17 3.74
CA GLY A 140 -7.93 -13.07 4.46
C GLY A 140 -8.04 -12.79 5.97
N LEU A 141 -9.24 -12.55 6.52
CA LEU A 141 -9.40 -12.08 7.91
C LEU A 141 -8.78 -12.99 8.99
N SER A 142 -8.66 -14.30 8.75
CA SER A 142 -8.03 -15.24 9.69
C SER A 142 -6.54 -15.48 9.41
N LEU A 143 -5.96 -14.86 8.38
CA LEU A 143 -4.57 -15.08 7.97
C LEU A 143 -3.68 -13.97 8.54
N GLY A 144 -2.81 -14.33 9.48
CA GLY A 144 -1.76 -13.44 10.00
C GLY A 144 -2.24 -12.29 10.90
N THR A 145 -3.54 -12.21 11.20
CA THR A 145 -4.14 -11.18 12.07
C THR A 145 -4.21 -11.58 13.54
N GLY A 146 -4.00 -12.86 13.85
CA GLY A 146 -4.19 -13.40 15.21
C GLY A 146 -5.66 -13.51 15.65
N ILE A 147 -6.62 -13.20 14.76
CA ILE A 147 -8.05 -13.32 15.01
C ILE A 147 -8.44 -14.80 15.00
N LEU A 148 -9.20 -15.24 16.02
CA LEU A 148 -9.74 -16.60 16.08
C LEU A 148 -10.68 -16.85 14.90
N LYS A 149 -10.70 -18.09 14.39
CA LYS A 149 -11.51 -18.44 13.21
C LYS A 149 -13.01 -18.16 13.40
N SER A 150 -13.54 -18.33 14.61
CA SER A 150 -14.92 -18.00 14.97
C SER A 150 -15.22 -16.51 14.80
N ASP A 151 -14.31 -15.68 15.30
CA ASP A 151 -14.46 -14.23 15.35
C ASP A 151 -14.28 -13.63 13.95
N ALA A 152 -13.37 -14.20 13.16
CA ALA A 152 -13.21 -13.88 11.75
C ALA A 152 -14.49 -14.19 10.94
N GLY A 153 -15.20 -15.28 11.27
CA GLY A 153 -16.49 -15.62 10.67
C GLY A 153 -17.56 -14.57 10.97
N GLN A 154 -17.73 -14.20 12.24
CA GLN A 154 -18.69 -13.17 12.65
C GLN A 154 -18.35 -11.80 12.05
N LEU A 155 -17.07 -11.43 12.02
CA LEU A 155 -16.61 -10.18 11.41
C LEU A 155 -16.90 -10.16 9.90
N ARG A 156 -16.65 -11.28 9.20
CA ARG A 156 -16.97 -11.42 7.77
C ARG A 156 -18.46 -11.21 7.52
N GLU A 157 -19.32 -11.84 8.31
CA GLU A 157 -20.78 -11.67 8.19
C GLU A 157 -21.19 -10.21 8.42
N ARG A 158 -20.64 -9.54 9.45
CA ARG A 158 -20.87 -8.11 9.69
C ARG A 158 -20.43 -7.25 8.51
N CYS A 159 -19.27 -7.53 7.93
CA CYS A 159 -18.76 -6.81 6.76
C CYS A 159 -19.67 -7.00 5.55
N LEU A 160 -20.10 -8.24 5.28
CA LEU A 160 -21.01 -8.53 4.18
C LEU A 160 -22.35 -7.80 4.36
N SER A 161 -22.94 -7.85 5.56
CA SER A 161 -24.19 -7.14 5.84
C SER A 161 -24.06 -5.63 5.60
N PHE A 162 -22.98 -5.01 6.09
CA PHE A 162 -22.70 -3.59 5.86
C PHE A 162 -22.61 -3.27 4.36
N LEU A 163 -21.85 -4.06 3.60
CA LEU A 163 -21.69 -3.86 2.15
C LEU A 163 -23.01 -4.01 1.40
N LEU A 164 -23.83 -4.99 1.77
CA LEU A 164 -25.15 -5.19 1.16
C LEU A 164 -26.12 -4.05 1.49
N GLU A 165 -26.01 -3.42 2.66
CA GLU A 165 -26.80 -2.23 3.01
C GLU A 165 -26.39 -1.03 2.15
N GLN A 166 -25.10 -0.85 1.86
CA GLN A 166 -24.61 0.22 0.99
C GLN A 166 -25.12 0.10 -0.46
N LEU A 167 -25.42 -1.12 -0.93
CA LEU A 167 -25.91 -1.38 -2.29
C LEU A 167 -27.44 -1.27 -2.43
N LYS A 168 -28.19 -1.15 -1.33
CA LYS A 168 -29.66 -1.04 -1.34
C LYS A 168 -30.16 0.40 -1.40
N VAL A 169 -29.25 1.36 -1.56
CA VAL A 169 -29.52 2.79 -1.63
C VAL A 169 -29.90 3.21 -3.04
#